data_AF-A0A351SH45-F1
#
_entry.id   AF-A0A351SH45-F1
#
_cell.length_a   1.000
_cell.length_b   1.000
_cell.length_c   1.000
_cell.angle_alpha   90.00
_cell.angle_beta   90.00
_cell.angle_gamma   90.00
#
_symmetry.space_group_name_H-M   'P 1'
#
loop_
_entity.id
_entity.type
_entity.pdbx_description
1 polymer ?
#
loop_
_entity_poly.entity_id
_entity_poly.type
_entity_poly.pdbx_seq_one_letter_code
_entity_poly.pdbx_strand_id
1 'polypeptide(L)'
;MSEQHPIIALTGSLEVGSPAINQVFERIFRREHIRPVIVSGESFYRYTRKEMKVEVEKAVAEGRYLSYLGQEANRFDKLEEFFYAYSNYGTGELRTLYKEGEDPHSSRFAAGEFSHWEPIPSDSDLVFYEGLHGGLQSDQHDVAQYVDLLIGLVPAINMEWIERLHLADAVDLDEDEKIRLIAGRMSDYIHYILPQFTRTDINIQRVPLVDTTNPFIARNVPSDDETFVIIRFDDPKALSINFPQLLTQIQGSFLSRHNTMVVPGAKLSLALELIMTPLICDLVIKKNK
;
A
#
# COMPACT_ATOMS: atom_id res chain seq x y z
N MET A 1 -1.75 -0.18 -20.22
CA MET A 1 -3.07 -0.30 -19.58
C MET A 1 -3.87 -1.34 -20.34
N SER A 2 -4.30 -2.38 -19.62
CA SER A 2 -5.04 -3.50 -20.19
C SER A 2 -6.51 -3.23 -20.04
N GLU A 3 -7.23 -3.10 -21.16
CA GLU A 3 -8.68 -2.93 -21.11
C GLU A 3 -9.38 -4.19 -20.56
N GLN A 4 -8.77 -5.38 -20.70
CA GLN A 4 -9.40 -6.67 -20.35
C GLN A 4 -9.05 -7.21 -18.96
N HIS A 5 -7.90 -6.84 -18.39
CA HIS A 5 -7.43 -7.36 -17.11
C HIS A 5 -6.93 -6.22 -16.21
N PRO A 6 -7.87 -5.42 -15.66
CA PRO A 6 -7.50 -4.22 -14.94
C PRO A 6 -6.75 -4.54 -13.65
N ILE A 7 -5.70 -3.77 -13.38
CA ILE A 7 -4.90 -3.83 -12.16
C ILE A 7 -5.12 -2.52 -11.37
N ILE A 8 -5.62 -2.65 -10.15
CA ILE A 8 -5.65 -1.57 -9.16
C ILE A 8 -4.51 -1.84 -8.18
N ALA A 9 -3.66 -0.84 -7.96
CA ALA A 9 -2.56 -0.95 -7.00
C ALA A 9 -2.65 0.13 -5.92
N LEU A 10 -2.74 -0.30 -4.67
CA LEU A 10 -2.57 0.52 -3.49
C LEU A 10 -1.12 0.43 -3.03
N THR A 11 -0.40 1.55 -3.12
CA THR A 11 1.00 1.67 -2.71
C THR A 11 1.22 2.68 -1.60
N GLY A 12 2.28 2.53 -0.82
CA GLY A 12 2.53 3.30 0.39
C GLY A 12 3.86 2.97 1.05
N SER A 13 4.09 3.48 2.25
CA SER A 13 5.39 3.44 2.94
C SER A 13 5.48 2.54 4.16
N LEU A 14 4.33 2.11 4.69
CA LEU A 14 4.18 1.09 5.73
C LEU A 14 3.29 0.00 5.16
N GLU A 15 3.42 -1.26 5.58
CA GLU A 15 2.61 -2.41 5.10
C GLU A 15 1.16 -1.96 4.79
N VAL A 16 0.82 -1.77 3.51
CA VAL A 16 -0.10 -0.67 3.11
C VAL A 16 -1.55 -1.08 3.14
N GLY A 17 -2.15 -1.10 4.32
CA GLY A 17 -3.60 -1.09 4.46
C GLY A 17 -3.92 -1.29 5.91
N SER A 18 -4.33 -0.21 6.58
CA SER A 18 -4.97 -0.41 7.87
C SER A 18 -6.16 -1.35 7.63
N PRO A 19 -6.49 -2.25 8.58
CA PRO A 19 -7.64 -3.13 8.42
C PRO A 19 -8.91 -2.39 7.98
N ALA A 20 -9.05 -1.11 8.35
CA ALA A 20 -10.15 -0.25 7.92
C ALA A 20 -10.19 0.02 6.41
N ILE A 21 -9.05 0.20 5.74
CA ILE A 21 -8.99 0.48 4.29
C ILE A 21 -9.25 -0.79 3.50
N ASN A 22 -8.68 -1.92 3.91
CA ASN A 22 -8.94 -3.21 3.24
C ASN A 22 -10.42 -3.58 3.35
N GLN A 23 -11.03 -3.36 4.51
CA GLN A 23 -12.48 -3.51 4.69
C GLN A 23 -13.31 -2.59 3.79
N VAL A 24 -12.82 -1.39 3.41
CA VAL A 24 -13.53 -0.53 2.44
C VAL A 24 -13.55 -1.19 1.07
N PHE A 25 -12.39 -1.62 0.56
CA PHE A 25 -12.30 -2.26 -0.76
C PHE A 25 -13.10 -3.58 -0.78
N GLU A 26 -13.00 -4.41 0.26
CA GLU A 26 -13.83 -5.61 0.41
C GLU A 26 -15.33 -5.30 0.35
N ARG A 27 -15.79 -4.23 1.04
CA ARG A 27 -17.19 -3.81 0.99
C ARG A 27 -17.59 -3.37 -0.43
N ILE A 28 -16.73 -2.62 -1.13
CA ILE A 28 -16.98 -2.21 -2.52
C ILE A 28 -17.11 -3.44 -3.40
N PHE A 29 -16.11 -4.33 -3.41
CA PHE A 29 -16.12 -5.52 -4.25
C PHE A 29 -17.34 -6.39 -4.00
N ARG A 30 -17.70 -6.60 -2.72
CA ARG A 30 -18.90 -7.34 -2.36
C ARG A 30 -20.19 -6.66 -2.83
N ARG A 31 -20.32 -5.34 -2.67
CA ARG A 31 -21.53 -4.58 -3.03
C ARG A 31 -21.73 -4.52 -4.54
N GLU A 32 -20.64 -4.35 -5.29
CA GLU A 32 -20.65 -4.22 -6.74
C GLU A 32 -20.49 -5.58 -7.47
N HIS A 33 -20.51 -6.69 -6.72
CA HIS A 33 -20.38 -8.07 -7.23
C HIS A 33 -19.12 -8.31 -8.07
N ILE A 34 -18.00 -7.72 -7.65
CA ILE A 34 -16.69 -7.85 -8.29
C ILE A 34 -15.92 -8.98 -7.61
N ARG A 35 -15.29 -9.86 -8.40
CA ARG A 35 -14.39 -10.93 -7.95
C ARG A 35 -12.93 -10.52 -8.13
N PRO A 36 -12.31 -9.85 -7.15
CA PRO A 36 -10.90 -9.48 -7.24
C PRO A 36 -9.99 -10.68 -6.94
N VAL A 37 -8.79 -10.68 -7.52
CA VAL A 37 -7.63 -11.34 -6.89
C VAL A 37 -6.97 -10.34 -5.97
N ILE A 38 -7.00 -10.59 -4.66
CA ILE A 38 -6.30 -9.77 -3.67
C ILE A 38 -4.83 -10.21 -3.62
N VAL A 39 -3.92 -9.28 -3.82
CA VAL A 39 -2.48 -9.54 -3.90
C VAL A 39 -1.75 -8.72 -2.86
N SER A 40 -1.24 -9.39 -1.81
CA SER A 40 -0.34 -8.75 -0.84
C SER A 40 1.06 -8.58 -1.43
N GLY A 41 1.67 -7.42 -1.26
CA GLY A 41 3.05 -7.13 -1.65
C GLY A 41 4.07 -7.98 -0.89
N GLU A 42 3.73 -8.46 0.32
CA GLU A 42 4.58 -9.36 1.12
C GLU A 42 4.86 -10.68 0.37
N SER A 43 3.97 -11.09 -0.53
CA SER A 43 4.14 -12.24 -1.43
C SER A 43 5.43 -12.15 -2.26
N PHE A 44 5.93 -10.94 -2.49
CA PHE A 44 7.11 -10.68 -3.31
C PHE A 44 8.35 -10.34 -2.47
N TYR A 45 8.33 -10.52 -1.14
CA TYR A 45 9.53 -10.40 -0.32
C TYR A 45 10.55 -11.49 -0.66
N ARG A 46 11.84 -11.15 -0.70
CA ARG A 46 12.90 -12.11 -1.05
C ARG A 46 13.08 -13.18 0.03
N TYR A 47 12.92 -12.79 1.29
CA TYR A 47 13.26 -13.59 2.45
C TYR A 47 12.03 -13.89 3.30
N THR A 48 11.98 -15.09 3.88
CA THR A 48 11.08 -15.39 5.00
C THR A 48 11.42 -14.50 6.20
N ARG A 49 10.53 -14.40 7.22
CA ARG A 49 10.82 -13.57 8.40
C ARG A 49 12.12 -13.97 9.11
N LYS A 50 12.41 -15.28 9.16
CA LYS A 50 13.64 -15.81 9.76
C LYS A 50 14.87 -15.48 8.94
N GLU A 51 14.80 -15.65 7.62
CA GLU A 51 15.91 -15.31 6.72
C GLU A 51 16.17 -13.80 6.73
N MET A 52 15.12 -12.97 6.72
CA MET A 52 15.27 -11.52 6.76
C MET A 52 16.03 -11.08 8.02
N LYS A 53 15.74 -11.67 9.18
CA LYS A 53 16.48 -11.37 10.41
C LYS A 53 17.98 -11.63 10.25
N VAL A 54 18.35 -12.77 9.67
CA VAL A 54 19.75 -13.14 9.41
C VAL A 54 20.41 -12.18 8.42
N GLU A 55 19.72 -11.81 7.34
CA GLU A 55 20.26 -10.88 6.34
C GLU A 55 20.40 -9.45 6.87
N VAL A 56 19.50 -9.00 7.75
CA VAL A 56 19.63 -7.74 8.46
C VAL A 56 20.86 -7.75 9.37
N GLU A 57 21.08 -8.81 10.15
CA GLU A 57 22.27 -8.95 11.01
C GLU A 57 23.57 -8.91 10.19
N LYS A 58 23.62 -9.56 9.03
CA LYS A 58 24.76 -9.50 8.10
C LYS A 58 24.97 -8.08 7.55
N ALA A 59 23.92 -7.43 7.08
CA ALA A 59 24.01 -6.07 6.55
C ALA A 59 24.53 -5.09 7.61
N VAL A 60 24.06 -5.22 8.86
CA VAL A 60 24.54 -4.41 9.99
C VAL A 60 26.03 -4.65 10.26
N ALA A 61 26.49 -5.90 10.22
CA ALA A 61 27.91 -6.23 10.39
C ALA A 61 28.81 -5.63 9.29
N GLU A 62 28.25 -5.39 8.10
CA GLU A 62 28.91 -4.71 6.98
C GLU A 62 28.77 -3.18 7.03
N GLY A 63 28.10 -2.62 8.04
CA GLY A 63 27.84 -1.19 8.16
C GLY A 63 26.77 -0.67 7.19
N ARG A 64 25.92 -1.56 6.66
CA ARG A 64 24.77 -1.24 5.80
C ARG A 64 23.47 -1.44 6.57
N TYR A 65 22.36 -1.01 5.97
CA TYR A 65 21.02 -1.24 6.48
C TYR A 65 20.19 -1.96 5.41
N LEU A 66 19.52 -3.05 5.79
CA LEU A 66 18.62 -3.80 4.90
C LEU A 66 17.17 -3.56 5.34
N SER A 67 16.32 -3.15 4.41
CA SER A 67 14.91 -2.89 4.68
C SER A 67 13.99 -3.47 3.61
N TYR A 68 12.75 -3.76 3.98
CA TYR A 68 11.70 -4.15 3.02
C TYR A 68 11.33 -3.03 2.04
N LEU A 69 11.85 -1.80 2.20
CA LEU A 69 11.62 -0.74 1.22
C LEU A 69 12.51 -0.91 -0.01
N GLY A 70 13.71 -1.50 0.17
CA GLY A 70 14.74 -1.60 -0.85
C GLY A 70 14.66 -2.85 -1.71
N GLN A 71 15.35 -2.81 -2.86
CA GLN A 71 15.41 -3.92 -3.82
C GLN A 71 15.96 -5.23 -3.23
N GLU A 72 16.95 -5.15 -2.34
CA GLU A 72 17.61 -6.34 -1.77
C GLU A 72 16.62 -7.28 -1.06
N ALA A 73 15.63 -6.73 -0.37
CA ALA A 73 14.62 -7.49 0.37
C ALA A 73 13.41 -7.91 -0.48
N ASN A 74 13.39 -7.58 -1.78
CA ASN A 74 12.22 -7.75 -2.64
C ASN A 74 12.55 -8.49 -3.96
N ARG A 75 11.52 -9.12 -4.53
CA ARG A 75 11.50 -9.76 -5.84
C ARG A 75 10.74 -8.88 -6.83
N PHE A 76 11.32 -7.73 -7.17
CA PHE A 76 10.75 -6.80 -8.15
C PHE A 76 10.58 -7.46 -9.53
N ASP A 77 11.49 -8.37 -9.88
CA ASP A 77 11.39 -9.24 -11.04
C ASP A 77 10.08 -10.05 -11.05
N LYS A 78 9.72 -10.67 -9.93
CA LYS A 78 8.50 -11.47 -9.82
C LYS A 78 7.24 -10.63 -9.74
N LEU A 79 7.32 -9.46 -9.12
CA LEU A 79 6.20 -8.52 -9.07
C LEU A 79 5.86 -8.01 -10.48
N GLU A 80 6.87 -7.59 -11.24
CA GLU A 80 6.70 -7.16 -12.62
C GLU A 80 6.19 -8.30 -13.51
N GLU A 81 6.75 -9.51 -13.38
CA GLU A 81 6.29 -10.71 -14.10
C GLU A 81 4.81 -10.99 -13.83
N PHE A 82 4.36 -10.88 -12.58
CA PHE A 82 2.95 -11.06 -12.22
C PHE A 82 2.05 -10.00 -12.86
N PHE A 83 2.42 -8.72 -12.77
CA PHE A 83 1.63 -7.61 -13.32
C PHE A 83 1.56 -7.71 -14.86
N TYR A 84 2.68 -8.06 -15.50
CA TYR A 84 2.72 -8.34 -16.92
C TYR A 84 1.81 -9.52 -17.30
N ALA A 85 1.93 -10.66 -16.61
CA ALA A 85 1.15 -11.86 -16.92
C ALA A 85 -0.35 -11.62 -16.73
N TYR A 86 -0.75 -10.91 -15.67
CA TYR A 86 -2.15 -10.61 -15.42
C TYR A 86 -2.70 -9.63 -16.45
N SER A 87 -2.03 -8.50 -16.66
CA SER A 87 -2.49 -7.48 -17.61
C SER A 87 -2.62 -8.02 -19.04
N ASN A 88 -1.77 -8.94 -19.48
CA ASN A 88 -1.82 -9.48 -20.84
C ASN A 88 -2.70 -10.72 -21.00
N TYR A 89 -2.79 -11.57 -19.97
CA TYR A 89 -3.37 -12.92 -20.11
C TYR A 89 -4.38 -13.29 -19.01
N GLY A 90 -4.55 -12.46 -17.98
CA GLY A 90 -5.41 -12.76 -16.83
C GLY A 90 -4.87 -13.90 -15.96
N THR A 91 -3.58 -14.21 -16.07
CA THR A 91 -2.91 -15.30 -15.34
C THR A 91 -1.79 -14.77 -14.47
N GLY A 92 -1.36 -15.54 -13.48
CA GLY A 92 -0.20 -15.21 -12.65
C GLY A 92 -0.02 -16.25 -11.57
N GLU A 93 1.15 -16.26 -10.95
CA GLU A 93 1.43 -17.09 -9.79
C GLU A 93 1.60 -16.20 -8.55
N LEU A 94 1.02 -16.62 -7.44
CA LEU A 94 1.10 -15.95 -6.15
C LEU A 94 1.52 -16.93 -5.07
N ARG A 95 2.23 -16.45 -4.06
CA ARG A 95 2.46 -17.18 -2.82
C ARG A 95 2.06 -16.31 -1.64
N THR A 96 1.74 -16.92 -0.51
CA THR A 96 1.31 -16.21 0.69
C THR A 96 2.41 -16.25 1.74
N LEU A 97 2.70 -15.12 2.38
CA LEU A 97 3.49 -15.08 3.62
C LEU A 97 2.54 -15.27 4.80
N TYR A 98 2.61 -16.40 5.49
CA TYR A 98 1.68 -16.71 6.59
C TYR A 98 1.95 -15.84 7.82
N LYS A 99 0.90 -15.24 8.40
CA LYS A 99 1.01 -14.49 9.66
C LYS A 99 0.70 -15.36 10.86
N GLU A 100 1.11 -14.89 12.03
CA GLU A 100 0.85 -15.60 13.28
C GLU A 100 -0.66 -15.60 13.59
N GLY A 101 -1.22 -16.78 13.85
CA GLY A 101 -2.66 -16.95 14.09
C GLY A 101 -3.53 -17.01 12.84
N GLU A 102 -2.96 -16.92 11.62
CA GLU A 102 -3.68 -17.16 10.37
C GLU A 102 -3.71 -18.67 10.04
N ASP A 103 -4.94 -19.18 9.92
CA ASP A 103 -5.37 -20.53 9.55
C ASP A 103 -4.98 -21.73 10.48
N PRO A 104 -5.91 -22.17 11.37
CA PRO A 104 -5.74 -23.39 12.17
C PRO A 104 -5.75 -24.70 11.35
N HIS A 105 -5.95 -24.66 10.03
CA HIS A 105 -5.94 -25.81 9.14
C HIS A 105 -4.70 -25.90 8.22
N SER A 106 -3.86 -24.85 8.16
CA SER A 106 -2.61 -24.85 7.39
C SER A 106 -1.47 -25.58 8.12
N SER A 107 -1.66 -26.87 8.41
CA SER A 107 -0.63 -27.74 9.04
C SER A 107 0.72 -27.84 8.30
N ARG A 108 0.91 -27.15 7.17
CA ARG A 108 2.05 -27.29 6.24
C ARG A 108 3.07 -26.15 6.30
N PHE A 109 2.72 -24.96 6.77
CA PHE A 109 3.62 -23.80 6.77
C PHE A 109 3.56 -23.08 8.12
N ALA A 110 4.72 -22.66 8.63
CA ALA A 110 4.78 -21.91 9.88
C ALA A 110 4.58 -20.40 9.65
N ALA A 111 4.21 -19.68 10.71
CA ALA A 111 4.14 -18.22 10.66
C ALA A 111 5.50 -17.63 10.25
N GLY A 112 5.47 -16.72 9.27
CA GLY A 112 6.66 -16.12 8.67
C GLY A 112 7.29 -16.91 7.53
N GLU A 113 6.71 -18.04 7.13
CA GLU A 113 7.10 -18.81 5.93
C GLU A 113 6.20 -18.51 4.74
N PHE A 114 6.73 -18.76 3.55
CA PHE A 114 5.97 -18.66 2.31
C PHE A 114 5.29 -19.98 1.95
N SER A 115 4.08 -19.91 1.40
CA SER A 115 3.54 -21.00 0.59
C SER A 115 4.39 -21.21 -0.69
N HIS A 116 4.07 -22.26 -1.43
CA HIS A 116 4.51 -22.37 -2.82
C HIS A 116 3.84 -21.31 -3.69
N TRP A 117 4.46 -21.01 -4.83
CA TRP A 117 3.83 -20.25 -5.90
C TRP A 117 2.72 -21.10 -6.51
N GLU A 118 1.52 -20.55 -6.55
CA GLU A 118 0.32 -21.21 -7.04
C GLU A 118 -0.40 -20.30 -8.05
N PRO A 119 -1.01 -20.88 -9.10
CA PRO A 119 -1.75 -20.10 -10.07
C PRO A 119 -2.95 -19.40 -9.43
N ILE A 120 -3.18 -18.14 -9.80
CA ILE A 120 -4.38 -17.41 -9.38
C ILE A 120 -5.64 -17.95 -10.07
N PRO A 121 -6.84 -17.68 -9.52
CA PRO A 121 -8.10 -18.02 -10.17
C PRO A 121 -8.24 -17.35 -11.54
N SER A 122 -8.68 -18.13 -12.55
CA SER A 122 -8.82 -17.68 -13.93
C SER A 122 -10.05 -16.81 -14.21
N ASP A 123 -11.00 -16.75 -13.28
CA ASP A 123 -12.30 -16.09 -13.45
C ASP A 123 -12.41 -14.74 -12.73
N SER A 124 -11.26 -14.07 -12.50
CA SER A 124 -11.23 -12.79 -11.80
C SER A 124 -11.69 -11.62 -12.65
N ASP A 125 -12.30 -10.65 -11.98
CA ASP A 125 -12.76 -9.40 -12.59
C ASP A 125 -11.61 -8.38 -12.69
N LEU A 126 -10.74 -8.34 -11.68
CA LEU A 126 -9.56 -7.48 -11.59
C LEU A 126 -8.52 -8.05 -10.62
N VAL A 127 -7.30 -7.50 -10.64
CA VAL A 127 -6.32 -7.63 -9.54
C VAL A 127 -6.38 -6.39 -8.67
N PHE A 128 -6.42 -6.61 -7.36
CA PHE A 128 -6.22 -5.56 -6.36
C PHE A 128 -4.93 -5.86 -5.60
N TYR A 129 -3.89 -5.09 -5.90
CA TYR A 129 -2.60 -5.16 -5.23
C TYR A 129 -2.55 -4.20 -4.05
N GLU A 130 -1.96 -4.65 -2.95
CA GLU A 130 -1.73 -3.89 -1.73
C GLU A 130 -0.29 -4.12 -1.26
N GLY A 131 0.54 -3.08 -1.23
CA GLY A 131 1.91 -3.25 -0.75
C GLY A 131 2.81 -2.05 -0.99
N LEU A 132 4.10 -2.20 -0.71
CA LEU A 132 5.04 -1.08 -0.75
C LEU A 132 5.45 -0.65 -2.17
N HIS A 133 5.19 -1.45 -3.21
CA HIS A 133 5.83 -1.32 -4.53
C HIS A 133 4.86 -1.38 -5.71
N GLY A 134 3.59 -1.05 -5.48
CA GLY A 134 2.55 -1.11 -6.52
C GLY A 134 2.76 -0.12 -7.68
N GLY A 135 3.51 0.96 -7.43
CA GLY A 135 3.88 1.97 -8.42
C GLY A 135 5.37 2.03 -8.71
N LEU A 136 6.10 0.93 -8.47
CA LEU A 136 7.55 0.87 -8.59
C LEU A 136 8.01 1.10 -10.04
N GLN A 137 9.01 1.96 -10.19
CA GLN A 137 9.83 2.06 -11.38
C GLN A 137 11.29 2.24 -10.95
N SER A 138 12.16 1.39 -11.49
CA SER A 138 13.60 1.33 -11.27
C SER A 138 14.32 1.23 -12.61
N ASP A 139 15.65 1.20 -12.60
CA ASP A 139 16.42 1.01 -13.84
C ASP A 139 16.17 -0.33 -14.53
N GLN A 140 15.72 -1.35 -13.79
CA GLN A 140 15.57 -2.73 -14.28
C GLN A 140 14.12 -3.19 -14.44
N HIS A 141 13.20 -2.57 -13.69
CA HIS A 141 11.80 -3.00 -13.57
C HIS A 141 10.87 -1.80 -13.53
N ASP A 142 9.78 -1.87 -14.27
CA ASP A 142 8.70 -0.89 -14.31
C ASP A 142 7.37 -1.61 -14.08
N VAL A 143 6.93 -1.65 -12.83
CA VAL A 143 5.65 -2.26 -12.41
C VAL A 143 4.49 -1.31 -12.73
N ALA A 144 4.73 0.00 -12.59
CA ALA A 144 3.71 1.04 -12.73
C ALA A 144 3.05 1.04 -14.12
N GLN A 145 3.78 0.68 -15.18
CA GLN A 145 3.25 0.65 -16.56
C GLN A 145 2.03 -0.27 -16.77
N TYR A 146 1.84 -1.26 -15.90
CA TYR A 146 0.76 -2.24 -15.99
C TYR A 146 -0.48 -1.86 -15.17
N VAL A 147 -0.40 -0.82 -14.34
CA VAL A 147 -1.47 -0.42 -13.43
C VAL A 147 -2.46 0.51 -14.12
N ASP A 148 -3.75 0.25 -13.95
CA ASP A 148 -4.83 1.05 -14.54
C ASP A 148 -5.42 2.07 -13.54
N LEU A 149 -5.24 1.83 -12.23
CA LEU A 149 -5.51 2.80 -11.16
C LEU A 149 -4.48 2.64 -10.04
N LEU A 150 -3.58 3.60 -9.92
CA LEU A 150 -2.51 3.64 -8.92
C LEU A 150 -2.85 4.61 -7.80
N ILE A 151 -3.04 4.08 -6.60
CA ILE A 151 -3.46 4.81 -5.41
C ILE A 151 -2.28 4.86 -4.43
N GLY A 152 -1.86 6.06 -4.05
CA GLY A 152 -0.86 6.28 -3.01
C GLY A 152 -1.54 6.51 -1.67
N LEU A 153 -1.17 5.74 -0.64
CA LEU A 153 -1.60 5.94 0.73
C LEU A 153 -0.37 6.08 1.63
N VAL A 154 -0.23 7.25 2.24
CA VAL A 154 0.98 7.57 3.01
C VAL A 154 0.66 8.48 4.19
N PRO A 155 1.09 8.16 5.42
CA PRO A 155 1.10 9.15 6.48
C PRO A 155 2.18 10.21 6.24
N ALA A 156 2.01 11.41 6.79
CA ALA A 156 3.10 12.37 6.86
C ALA A 156 4.32 11.72 7.54
N ILE A 157 5.52 12.04 7.08
CA ILE A 157 6.75 11.31 7.49
C ILE A 157 6.92 11.22 9.01
N ASN A 158 6.60 12.28 9.76
CA ASN A 158 6.67 12.25 11.23
C ASN A 158 5.69 11.23 11.82
N MET A 159 4.47 11.14 11.30
CA MET A 159 3.49 10.14 11.72
C MET A 159 3.91 8.73 11.32
N GLU A 160 4.52 8.56 10.14
CA GLU A 160 5.10 7.29 9.70
C GLU A 160 6.18 6.79 10.68
N TRP A 161 7.05 7.69 11.14
CA TRP A 161 8.10 7.36 12.10
C TRP A 161 7.50 6.99 13.45
N ILE A 162 6.49 7.72 13.92
CA ILE A 162 5.76 7.39 15.15
C ILE A 162 5.17 5.98 15.05
N GLU A 163 4.44 5.67 13.97
CA GLU A 163 3.86 4.35 13.72
C GLU A 163 4.95 3.26 13.71
N ARG A 164 6.06 3.50 13.02
CA ARG A 164 7.16 2.52 12.96
C ARG A 164 7.84 2.29 14.30
N LEU A 165 8.07 3.34 15.08
CA LEU A 165 8.69 3.25 16.39
C LEU A 165 7.78 2.49 17.38
N HIS A 166 6.47 2.72 17.34
CA HIS A 166 5.52 1.98 18.17
C HIS A 166 5.48 0.48 17.82
N LEU A 167 5.57 0.13 16.52
CA LEU A 167 5.71 -1.28 16.11
C LEU A 167 7.02 -1.90 16.62
N ALA A 168 8.08 -1.11 16.73
CA ALA A 168 9.38 -1.57 17.20
C ALA A 168 9.47 -1.65 18.74
N ASP A 169 8.72 -0.83 19.48
CA ASP A 169 8.65 -0.88 20.95
C ASP A 169 8.13 -2.23 21.46
N ALA A 170 7.40 -2.99 20.64
CA ALA A 170 7.05 -4.37 20.94
C ALA A 170 8.29 -5.30 21.08
N VAL A 171 9.47 -4.83 20.67
CA VAL A 171 10.74 -5.58 20.61
C VAL A 171 11.82 -4.95 21.53
N ASP A 172 11.47 -3.98 22.37
CA ASP A 172 12.33 -3.34 23.40
C ASP A 172 13.71 -2.86 22.87
N LEU A 173 13.69 -2.04 21.82
CA LEU A 173 14.90 -1.44 21.22
C LEU A 173 15.44 -0.25 22.02
N ASP A 174 16.76 -0.11 22.08
CA ASP A 174 17.42 1.08 22.64
C ASP A 174 17.30 2.32 21.73
N GLU A 175 17.72 3.49 22.23
CA GLU A 175 17.61 4.76 21.50
C GLU A 175 18.46 4.77 20.21
N ASP A 176 19.67 4.20 20.25
CA ASP A 176 20.55 4.15 19.09
C ASP A 176 20.02 3.17 18.04
N GLU A 177 19.40 2.06 18.44
CA GLU A 177 18.71 1.11 17.59
C GLU A 177 17.49 1.74 16.91
N LYS A 178 16.70 2.54 17.64
CA LYS A 178 15.58 3.31 17.07
C LYS A 178 16.06 4.32 16.04
N ILE A 179 17.15 5.03 16.32
CA ILE A 179 17.76 5.97 15.35
C ILE A 179 18.21 5.20 14.10
N ARG A 180 18.91 4.08 14.26
CA ARG A 180 19.35 3.23 13.13
C ARG A 180 18.17 2.71 12.31
N LEU A 181 17.09 2.28 12.97
CA LEU A 181 15.87 1.78 12.34
C LEU A 181 15.23 2.83 11.42
N ILE A 182 15.17 4.10 11.85
CA ILE A 182 14.59 5.18 11.05
C ILE A 182 15.58 5.65 9.98
N ALA A 183 16.78 6.06 10.39
CA ALA A 183 17.77 6.64 9.49
C ALA A 183 18.24 5.65 8.41
N GLY A 184 18.43 4.37 8.77
CA GLY A 184 18.92 3.34 7.87
C GLY A 184 17.97 3.05 6.71
N ARG A 185 16.67 3.29 6.89
CA ARG A 185 15.64 3.06 5.85
C ARG A 185 15.50 4.24 4.88
N MET A 186 16.00 5.42 5.24
CA MET A 186 15.74 6.64 4.47
C MET A 186 16.31 6.60 3.06
N SER A 187 17.45 5.92 2.87
CA SER A 187 17.99 5.71 1.53
C SER A 187 16.99 4.96 0.66
N ASP A 188 16.54 3.78 1.08
CA ASP A 188 15.56 3.00 0.33
C ASP A 188 14.24 3.74 0.15
N TYR A 189 13.79 4.47 1.18
CA TYR A 189 12.57 5.26 1.12
C TYR A 189 12.61 6.30 -0.01
N ILE A 190 13.72 7.04 -0.11
CA ILE A 190 13.91 8.08 -1.12
C ILE A 190 14.00 7.48 -2.52
N HIS A 191 14.66 6.32 -2.67
CA HIS A 191 14.91 5.73 -3.98
C HIS A 191 13.75 4.88 -4.51
N TYR A 192 13.02 4.19 -3.63
CA TYR A 192 12.01 3.20 -4.03
C TYR A 192 10.58 3.55 -3.63
N ILE A 193 10.35 4.37 -2.60
CA ILE A 193 8.99 4.67 -2.12
C ILE A 193 8.51 6.04 -2.62
N LEU A 194 9.23 7.12 -2.32
CA LEU A 194 8.81 8.48 -2.69
C LEU A 194 8.49 8.67 -4.18
N PRO A 195 9.27 8.12 -5.14
CA PRO A 195 8.99 8.33 -6.55
C PRO A 195 7.61 7.80 -6.96
N GLN A 196 7.11 6.75 -6.31
CA GLN A 196 5.82 6.15 -6.67
C GLN A 196 4.66 7.14 -6.53
N PHE A 197 4.68 8.01 -5.52
CA PHE A 197 3.65 9.04 -5.30
C PHE A 197 3.63 10.16 -6.35
N THR A 198 4.61 10.21 -7.25
CA THR A 198 4.59 11.10 -8.42
C THR A 198 3.81 10.48 -9.58
N ARG A 199 3.59 9.16 -9.57
CA ARG A 199 2.94 8.38 -10.63
C ARG A 199 1.50 8.00 -10.31
N THR A 200 1.11 8.07 -9.05
CA THR A 200 -0.24 7.75 -8.56
C THR A 200 -1.28 8.70 -9.14
N ASP A 201 -2.41 8.13 -9.58
CA ASP A 201 -3.61 8.88 -9.98
C ASP A 201 -4.23 9.62 -8.79
N ILE A 202 -4.18 8.99 -7.61
CA ILE A 202 -4.76 9.53 -6.38
C ILE A 202 -3.77 9.34 -5.23
N ASN A 203 -3.37 10.45 -4.59
CA ASN A 203 -2.61 10.41 -3.34
C ASN A 203 -3.52 10.72 -2.16
N ILE A 204 -3.45 9.86 -1.14
CA ILE A 204 -4.18 9.95 0.13
C ILE A 204 -3.13 10.08 1.23
N GLN A 205 -2.98 11.29 1.75
CA GLN A 205 -2.00 11.59 2.77
C GLN A 205 -2.65 11.82 4.13
N ARG A 206 -2.31 11.02 5.15
CA ARG A 206 -2.76 11.26 6.54
C ARG A 206 -1.84 12.29 7.20
N VAL A 207 -2.41 13.33 7.78
CA VAL A 207 -1.68 14.44 8.42
C VAL A 207 -2.17 14.62 9.86
N PRO A 208 -1.30 14.48 10.86
CA PRO A 208 -1.68 14.67 12.25
C PRO A 208 -1.95 16.15 12.58
N LEU A 209 -2.93 16.38 13.44
CA LEU A 209 -3.31 17.69 14.01
C LEU A 209 -2.77 17.88 15.43
N VAL A 210 -1.96 16.93 15.89
CA VAL A 210 -1.28 16.93 17.19
C VAL A 210 0.22 17.17 17.01
N ASP A 211 0.90 17.47 18.10
CA ASP A 211 2.35 17.69 18.08
C ASP A 211 3.10 16.39 17.73
N THR A 212 3.70 16.38 16.54
CA THR A 212 4.55 15.30 16.04
C THR A 212 5.97 15.81 15.75
N THR A 213 6.37 16.92 16.37
CA THR A 213 7.66 17.57 16.12
C THR A 213 8.85 16.67 16.45
N ASN A 214 8.72 15.82 17.48
CA ASN A 214 9.70 14.79 17.81
C ASN A 214 9.04 13.39 17.86
N PRO A 215 9.13 12.60 16.78
CA PRO A 215 8.59 11.24 16.71
C PRO A 215 9.12 10.26 17.75
N PHE A 216 10.35 10.46 18.26
CA PHE A 216 11.03 9.52 19.16
C PHE A 216 10.46 9.50 20.59
N ILE A 217 9.72 10.55 20.97
CA ILE A 217 9.12 10.69 22.31
C ILE A 217 7.59 10.61 22.28
N ALA A 218 7.01 10.34 21.10
CA ALA A 218 5.57 10.25 20.95
C ALA A 218 5.04 9.04 21.74
N ARG A 219 4.03 9.26 22.58
CA ARG A 219 3.45 8.20 23.44
C ARG A 219 2.42 7.34 22.74
N ASN A 220 1.74 7.92 21.75
CA ASN A 220 0.67 7.28 21.02
C ASN A 220 0.79 7.65 19.54
N VAL A 221 0.36 6.74 18.68
CA VAL A 221 0.07 7.07 17.28
C VAL A 221 -1.17 7.97 17.22
N PRO A 222 -1.14 9.09 16.49
CA PRO A 222 -2.32 9.94 16.30
C PRO A 222 -3.51 9.14 15.75
N SER A 223 -4.65 9.28 16.42
CA SER A 223 -5.90 8.62 16.01
C SER A 223 -6.53 9.26 14.77
N ASP A 224 -7.55 8.62 14.19
CA ASP A 224 -8.25 9.17 13.03
C ASP A 224 -8.98 10.50 13.32
N ASP A 225 -9.43 10.73 14.56
CA ASP A 225 -10.01 12.00 15.00
C ASP A 225 -8.96 13.12 15.15
N GLU A 226 -7.69 12.74 15.35
CA GLU A 226 -6.54 13.63 15.48
C GLU A 226 -5.84 13.87 14.14
N THR A 227 -6.46 13.48 13.02
CA THR A 227 -5.86 13.61 11.68
C THR A 227 -6.80 14.26 10.69
N PHE A 228 -6.21 14.96 9.72
CA PHE A 228 -6.83 15.22 8.43
C PHE A 228 -6.25 14.31 7.37
N VAL A 229 -7.04 14.02 6.34
CA VAL A 229 -6.60 13.31 5.15
C VAL A 229 -6.65 14.24 3.96
N ILE A 230 -5.51 14.40 3.30
CA ILE A 230 -5.38 15.16 2.06
C ILE A 230 -5.53 14.18 0.91
N ILE A 231 -6.54 14.38 0.06
CA ILE A 231 -6.76 13.57 -1.14
C ILE A 231 -6.47 14.45 -2.36
N ARG A 232 -5.35 14.16 -3.03
CA ARG A 232 -4.90 14.82 -4.27
C ARG A 232 -5.21 13.91 -5.45
N PHE A 233 -5.86 14.46 -6.46
CA PHE A 233 -6.11 13.80 -7.74
C PHE A 233 -5.14 14.35 -8.79
N ASP A 234 -4.48 13.49 -9.56
CA ASP A 234 -3.54 13.92 -10.59
C ASP A 234 -4.29 14.64 -11.73
N ASP A 235 -5.28 13.97 -12.31
CA ASP A 235 -6.25 14.58 -13.24
C ASP A 235 -7.70 14.36 -12.75
N PRO A 236 -8.27 15.32 -12.00
CA PRO A 236 -9.65 15.24 -11.52
C PRO A 236 -10.69 15.12 -12.65
N LYS A 237 -10.40 15.63 -13.85
CA LYS A 237 -11.33 15.60 -14.98
C LYS A 237 -11.35 14.22 -15.61
N ALA A 238 -10.17 13.62 -15.83
CA ALA A 238 -10.07 12.26 -16.34
C ALA A 238 -10.73 11.25 -15.39
N LEU A 239 -10.57 11.46 -14.08
CA LEU A 239 -11.20 10.67 -13.02
C LEU A 239 -12.68 11.03 -12.74
N SER A 240 -13.26 11.98 -13.49
CA SER A 240 -14.65 12.41 -13.35
C SER A 240 -15.04 12.81 -11.91
N ILE A 241 -14.14 13.46 -11.17
CA ILE A 241 -14.33 13.82 -9.77
C ILE A 241 -15.31 14.98 -9.62
N ASN A 242 -16.43 14.73 -8.93
CA ASN A 242 -17.42 15.73 -8.59
C ASN A 242 -17.18 16.31 -7.19
N PHE A 243 -16.32 17.32 -7.09
CA PHE A 243 -16.02 17.98 -5.80
C PHE A 243 -17.28 18.52 -5.09
N PRO A 244 -18.21 19.25 -5.75
CA PRO A 244 -19.43 19.71 -5.08
C PRO A 244 -20.23 18.60 -4.37
N GLN A 245 -20.36 17.44 -5.02
CA GLN A 245 -21.04 16.29 -4.43
C GLN A 245 -20.25 15.73 -3.24
N LEU A 246 -18.95 15.50 -3.40
CA LEU A 246 -18.09 14.97 -2.34
C LEU A 246 -18.08 15.87 -1.11
N LEU A 247 -17.96 17.19 -1.29
CA LEU A 247 -17.95 18.17 -0.20
C LEU A 247 -19.28 18.21 0.56
N THR A 248 -20.40 17.98 -0.15
CA THR A 248 -21.74 17.94 0.46
C THR A 248 -21.94 16.68 1.29
N GLN A 249 -21.46 15.53 0.78
CA GLN A 249 -21.64 14.24 1.43
C GLN A 249 -20.66 14.03 2.60
N ILE A 250 -19.43 14.54 2.47
CA ILE A 250 -18.36 14.38 3.46
C ILE A 250 -18.31 15.63 4.33
N GLN A 251 -19.15 15.70 5.36
CA GLN A 251 -19.23 16.93 6.16
C GLN A 251 -17.89 17.26 6.82
N GLY A 252 -17.52 18.55 6.84
CA GLY A 252 -16.24 19.02 7.37
C GLY A 252 -15.08 18.89 6.38
N SER A 253 -15.33 18.39 5.16
CA SER A 253 -14.35 18.46 4.08
C SER A 253 -14.34 19.83 3.39
N PHE A 254 -13.20 20.18 2.80
CA PHE A 254 -13.01 21.43 2.05
C PHE A 254 -11.91 21.26 0.98
N LEU A 255 -11.80 22.22 0.06
CA LEU A 255 -10.71 22.23 -0.94
C LEU A 255 -9.52 23.03 -0.44
N SER A 256 -8.33 22.45 -0.52
CA SER A 256 -7.07 23.17 -0.27
C SER A 256 -6.41 23.65 -1.56
N ARG A 257 -6.67 22.96 -2.69
CA ARG A 257 -6.27 23.30 -4.06
C ARG A 257 -7.35 22.87 -5.05
N HIS A 258 -7.23 23.27 -6.31
CA HIS A 258 -8.19 22.94 -7.37
C HIS A 258 -8.36 21.43 -7.63
N ASN A 259 -7.33 20.63 -7.34
CA ASN A 259 -7.31 19.18 -7.49
C ASN A 259 -7.08 18.46 -6.15
N THR A 260 -7.29 19.14 -5.02
CA THR A 260 -6.99 18.58 -3.69
C THR A 260 -8.08 18.93 -2.70
N MET A 261 -8.64 17.90 -2.07
CA MET A 261 -9.58 18.04 -0.97
C MET A 261 -8.97 17.57 0.35
N VAL A 262 -9.46 18.13 1.45
CA VAL A 262 -9.10 17.76 2.82
C VAL A 262 -10.34 17.18 3.48
N VAL A 263 -10.19 16.04 4.14
CA VAL A 263 -11.26 15.25 4.76
C VAL A 263 -10.89 14.95 6.22
N PRO A 264 -11.81 15.10 7.19
CA PRO A 264 -11.57 14.62 8.56
C PRO A 264 -11.16 13.14 8.58
N GLY A 265 -10.12 12.76 9.33
CA GLY A 265 -9.58 11.40 9.31
C GLY A 265 -10.61 10.32 9.62
N ALA A 266 -11.49 10.57 10.60
CA ALA A 266 -12.62 9.69 10.93
C ALA A 266 -13.62 9.44 9.77
N LYS A 267 -13.55 10.23 8.68
CA LYS A 267 -14.39 10.11 7.49
C LYS A 267 -13.65 9.52 6.29
N LEU A 268 -12.42 9.06 6.47
CA LEU A 268 -11.63 8.46 5.39
C LEU A 268 -12.38 7.30 4.71
N SER A 269 -12.93 6.37 5.49
CA SER A 269 -13.65 5.21 4.95
C SER A 269 -14.82 5.62 4.04
N LEU A 270 -15.60 6.62 4.45
CA LEU A 270 -16.69 7.15 3.63
C LEU A 270 -16.17 7.84 2.36
N ALA A 271 -15.10 8.63 2.48
CA ALA A 271 -14.50 9.29 1.32
C ALA A 271 -13.98 8.28 0.29
N LEU A 272 -13.29 7.23 0.75
CA LEU A 272 -12.82 6.14 -0.12
C LEU A 272 -13.98 5.41 -0.80
N GLU A 273 -15.07 5.11 -0.09
CA GLU A 273 -16.24 4.50 -0.72
C GLU A 273 -16.82 5.39 -1.83
N LEU A 274 -16.99 6.68 -1.57
CA LEU A 274 -17.58 7.62 -2.55
C LEU A 274 -16.67 7.87 -3.76
N ILE A 275 -15.36 7.87 -3.56
CA ILE A 275 -14.38 8.15 -4.62
C ILE A 275 -14.05 6.88 -5.41
N MET A 276 -13.78 5.76 -4.74
CA MET A 276 -13.25 4.56 -5.39
C MET A 276 -14.34 3.74 -6.07
N THR A 277 -15.56 3.66 -5.52
CA THR A 277 -16.65 2.88 -6.11
C THR A 277 -16.87 3.19 -7.60
N PRO A 278 -17.12 4.46 -8.02
CA PRO A 278 -17.35 4.75 -9.43
C PRO A 278 -16.15 4.43 -10.31
N LEU A 279 -14.92 4.70 -9.84
CA LEU A 279 -13.69 4.44 -10.58
C LEU A 279 -13.49 2.95 -10.84
N ILE A 280 -13.72 2.11 -9.83
CA ILE A 280 -13.61 0.65 -9.93
C ILE A 280 -14.69 0.10 -10.85
N CYS A 281 -15.94 0.56 -10.71
CA CYS A 281 -17.02 0.15 -11.60
C CYS A 281 -16.73 0.51 -13.06
N ASP A 282 -16.20 1.71 -13.32
CA ASP A 282 -15.84 2.14 -14.67
C ASP A 282 -14.75 1.26 -15.29
N LEU A 283 -13.76 0.82 -14.52
CA LEU A 283 -12.73 -0.13 -14.98
C LEU A 283 -13.34 -1.49 -15.36
N VAL A 284 -14.21 -2.04 -14.51
CA VAL A 284 -14.88 -3.33 -14.78
C VAL A 284 -15.85 -3.22 -15.97
N ILE A 285 -16.53 -2.08 -16.14
CA ILE A 285 -17.42 -1.85 -17.29
C ILE A 285 -16.61 -1.79 -18.59
N LYS A 286 -15.44 -1.14 -18.60
CA LYS A 286 -14.56 -1.07 -19.78
C LYS A 286 -14.08 -2.45 -20.22
N LYS A 287 -13.77 -3.33 -19.27
CA LYS A 287 -13.43 -4.74 -19.54
C LYS A 287 -14.52 -5.52 -20.27
N ASN A 288 -15.78 -5.24 -19.97
CA ASN A 288 -16.91 -5.97 -20.52
C ASN A 288 -17.39 -5.43 -21.89
N LYS A 289 -16.69 -4.45 -22.47
CA LYS A 289 -16.97 -3.89 -23.80
C LYS A 289 -16.04 -4.48 -24.85
#